data_AF-A0A9E2RD47-F1
#
_entry.id   AF-A0A9E2RD47-F1
#
_cell.length_a   1.000
_cell.length_b   1.000
_cell.length_c   1.000
_cell.angle_alpha   90.00
_cell.angle_beta   90.00
_cell.angle_gamma   90.00
#
_symmetry.space_group_name_H-M   'P 1'
#
loop_
_entity.id
_entity.type
_entity.pdbx_description
1 polymer ?
#
loop_
_entity_poly.entity_id
_entity_poly.type
_entity_poly.pdbx_seq_one_letter_code
_entity_poly.pdbx_strand_id
1 'polypeptide(L)'
;MALSTDGTTACFLDKDLNVAIYRRPDTTPFRTITLPASPDTIAISPATLITASSRGSYSFFDLSAPTDTPPITTTNLATPCLDLTISRDGQWAASTQRQFRVSLWNARTGQRLLDLRPDNVVWHLAFSPDGSRLAAGTFSGGLDVYDTQTLTRLWTAEAHSRMVSSVSFTTAASEVISTSIDGAVKVWNASDGHPLATLRDPSESPGMAIRAAAYSEHDHTMHLMLNSDHLVTIPLLGTDSTILAHRAHMTTRIATLDARPPTPPTAIPATPNTSDSRRDQDKSARAQQPLTR
;
A
#
# COMPACT_ATOMS: atom_id res chain seq x y z
N MET A 1 -6.57 5.36 -3.92
CA MET A 1 -6.60 4.57 -2.67
C MET A 1 -5.28 4.82 -1.94
N ALA A 2 -5.29 4.88 -0.61
CA ALA A 2 -4.08 4.91 0.19
C ALA A 2 -4.24 3.99 1.40
N LEU A 3 -3.13 3.45 1.89
CA LEU A 3 -3.05 2.65 3.11
C LEU A 3 -2.05 3.32 4.05
N SER A 4 -2.39 3.37 5.32
CA SER A 4 -1.46 3.81 6.37
C SER A 4 -0.32 2.83 6.54
N THR A 5 0.86 3.35 6.92
CA THR A 5 2.07 2.54 7.09
C THR A 5 1.91 1.41 8.10
N ASP A 6 1.06 1.58 9.11
CA ASP A 6 0.77 0.53 10.09
C ASP A 6 -0.29 -0.49 9.63
N GLY A 7 -0.85 -0.31 8.44
CA GLY A 7 -1.86 -1.19 7.84
C GLY A 7 -3.22 -1.18 8.55
N THR A 8 -3.45 -0.27 9.50
CA THR A 8 -4.69 -0.23 10.28
C THR A 8 -5.79 0.59 9.61
N THR A 9 -5.41 1.57 8.79
CA THR A 9 -6.30 2.54 8.17
C THR A 9 -6.11 2.57 6.66
N ALA A 10 -7.20 2.52 5.91
CA ALA A 10 -7.21 2.62 4.45
C ALA A 10 -8.22 3.67 4.00
N CYS A 11 -8.00 4.27 2.84
CA CYS A 11 -9.00 5.16 2.23
C CYS A 11 -9.15 4.97 0.73
N PHE A 12 -10.38 5.17 0.26
CA PHE A 12 -10.78 5.06 -1.14
C PHE A 12 -11.42 6.38 -1.56
N LEU A 13 -10.96 6.93 -2.68
CA LEU A 13 -11.53 8.12 -3.28
C LEU A 13 -12.48 7.68 -4.40
N ASP A 14 -13.72 8.15 -4.36
CA ASP A 14 -14.68 7.96 -5.44
C ASP A 14 -14.62 9.10 -6.49
N LYS A 15 -15.41 8.94 -7.56
CA LYS A 15 -15.52 9.92 -8.65
C LYS A 15 -16.15 11.27 -8.24
N ASP A 16 -16.88 11.27 -7.12
CA ASP A 16 -17.63 12.40 -6.59
C ASP A 16 -16.82 13.14 -5.49
N LEU A 17 -15.52 12.85 -5.41
CA LEU A 17 -14.55 13.42 -4.47
C LEU A 17 -14.78 13.04 -3.01
N ASN A 18 -15.52 11.96 -2.74
CA ASN A 18 -15.65 11.44 -1.39
C ASN A 18 -14.55 10.45 -1.09
N VAL A 19 -13.84 10.69 0.01
CA VAL A 19 -12.86 9.80 0.57
C VAL A 19 -13.52 8.99 1.68
N ALA A 20 -13.83 7.73 1.38
CA ALA A 20 -14.28 6.75 2.36
C ALA A 20 -13.07 6.18 3.10
N ILE A 21 -13.10 6.25 4.44
CA ILE A 21 -12.00 5.86 5.33
C ILE A 21 -12.43 4.65 6.15
N TYR A 22 -11.60 3.62 6.15
CA TYR A 22 -11.83 2.35 6.81
C TYR A 22 -10.76 2.11 7.87
N ARG A 23 -11.16 1.51 8.98
CA ARG A 23 -10.24 1.00 10.01
C ARG A 23 -10.42 -0.50 10.12
N ARG A 24 -9.31 -1.23 10.11
CA ARG A 24 -9.33 -2.69 10.26
C ARG A 24 -9.86 -3.04 11.66
N PRO A 25 -10.72 -4.07 11.82
CA PRO A 25 -11.16 -5.04 10.80
C PRO A 25 -12.46 -4.66 10.07
N ASP A 26 -12.97 -3.45 10.26
CA ASP A 26 -14.31 -3.07 9.80
C ASP A 26 -14.38 -2.95 8.27
N THR A 27 -15.49 -3.44 7.72
CA THR A 27 -15.79 -3.39 6.27
C THR A 27 -16.68 -2.20 5.91
N THR A 28 -17.19 -1.47 6.90
CA THR A 28 -17.92 -0.22 6.71
C THR A 28 -17.00 0.97 6.92
N PRO A 29 -17.17 2.06 6.16
CA PRO A 29 -16.34 3.24 6.35
C PRO A 29 -16.62 3.83 7.74
N PHE A 30 -15.56 4.04 8.50
CA PHE A 30 -15.60 4.77 9.77
C PHE A 30 -15.96 6.24 9.55
N ARG A 31 -15.52 6.81 8.42
CA ARG A 31 -15.73 8.22 8.08
C ARG A 31 -15.71 8.41 6.57
N THR A 32 -16.48 9.38 6.08
CA THR A 32 -16.41 9.86 4.70
C THR A 32 -16.12 11.35 4.70
N ILE A 33 -15.14 11.80 3.91
CA ILE A 33 -14.76 13.22 3.79
C ILE A 33 -14.91 13.64 2.32
N THR A 34 -15.67 14.70 2.05
CA THR A 34 -15.74 15.28 0.71
C THR A 34 -14.58 16.26 0.51
N LEU A 35 -13.75 16.01 -0.51
CA LEU A 35 -12.59 16.84 -0.79
C LEU A 35 -12.99 18.13 -1.52
N PRO A 36 -12.27 19.24 -1.28
CA PRO A 36 -12.54 20.51 -1.95
C PRO A 36 -12.12 20.50 -3.44
N ALA A 37 -11.25 19.58 -3.84
CA ALA A 37 -10.75 19.44 -5.21
C ALA A 37 -10.23 18.01 -5.46
N SER A 38 -10.16 17.62 -6.74
CA SER A 38 -9.56 16.35 -7.15
C SER A 38 -8.07 16.31 -6.77
N PRO A 39 -7.65 15.37 -5.91
CA PRO A 39 -6.23 15.16 -5.65
C PRO A 39 -5.63 14.24 -6.71
N ASP A 40 -4.32 14.36 -6.89
CA ASP A 40 -3.53 13.42 -7.69
C ASP A 40 -2.82 12.40 -6.79
N THR A 41 -2.57 12.76 -5.52
CA THR A 41 -2.01 11.86 -4.51
C THR A 41 -2.65 12.06 -3.14
N ILE A 42 -2.68 10.99 -2.36
CA ILE A 42 -3.26 10.93 -1.01
C ILE A 42 -2.30 10.15 -0.12
N ALA A 43 -2.03 10.69 1.07
CA ALA A 43 -1.33 9.99 2.14
C ALA A 43 -2.21 9.94 3.40
N ILE A 44 -2.16 8.83 4.13
CA ILE A 44 -3.02 8.62 5.30
C ILE A 44 -2.26 7.96 6.45
N SER A 45 -2.56 8.41 7.66
CA SER A 45 -2.23 7.77 8.94
C SER A 45 -3.53 7.59 9.74
N PRO A 46 -3.53 6.89 10.89
CA PRO A 46 -4.76 6.67 11.66
C PRO A 46 -5.50 7.95 12.10
N ALA A 47 -4.77 9.06 12.23
CA ALA A 47 -5.27 10.35 12.70
C ALA A 47 -5.23 11.46 11.66
N THR A 48 -4.58 11.29 10.51
CA THR A 48 -4.37 12.37 9.55
C THR A 48 -4.54 11.87 8.12
N LEU A 49 -5.29 12.64 7.31
CA LEU A 49 -5.37 12.49 5.87
C LEU A 49 -4.76 13.73 5.21
N ILE A 50 -3.90 13.53 4.22
CA ILE A 50 -3.29 14.61 3.45
C ILE A 50 -3.56 14.33 1.98
N THR A 51 -4.01 15.36 1.27
CA THR A 51 -4.24 15.28 -0.17
C THR A 51 -3.41 16.34 -0.87
N ALA A 52 -2.88 16.00 -2.04
CA ALA A 52 -2.18 16.95 -2.90
C ALA A 52 -2.66 16.86 -4.35
N SER A 53 -2.67 17.99 -5.05
CA SER A 53 -3.04 18.06 -6.47
C SER A 53 -1.92 18.59 -7.36
N SER A 54 -2.07 18.35 -8.66
CA SER A 54 -1.26 18.82 -9.77
C SER A 54 -1.29 20.33 -9.92
N ARG A 55 -2.30 20.99 -9.34
CA ARG A 55 -2.33 22.46 -9.21
C ARG A 55 -1.53 22.97 -8.01
N GLY A 56 -0.91 22.09 -7.24
CA GLY A 56 -0.07 22.41 -6.08
C GLY A 56 -0.84 22.70 -4.81
N SER A 57 -2.12 22.33 -4.73
CA SER A 57 -2.93 22.45 -3.51
C SER A 57 -2.68 21.26 -2.60
N TYR A 58 -2.37 21.52 -1.33
CA TYR A 58 -2.21 20.54 -0.26
C TYR A 58 -3.29 20.80 0.79
N SER A 59 -4.07 19.79 1.15
CA SER A 59 -5.10 19.89 2.19
C SER A 59 -4.83 18.86 3.28
N PHE A 60 -4.86 19.29 4.54
CA PHE A 60 -4.59 18.46 5.71
C PHE A 60 -5.88 18.30 6.51
N PHE A 61 -6.23 17.07 6.88
CA PHE A 61 -7.46 16.75 7.59
C PHE A 61 -7.15 15.97 8.87
N ASP A 62 -7.81 16.36 9.96
CA ASP A 62 -7.79 15.62 11.22
C ASP A 62 -8.89 14.55 11.17
N LEU A 63 -8.49 13.29 11.23
CA LEU A 63 -9.41 12.14 11.20
C LEU A 63 -10.11 11.88 12.53
N SER A 64 -9.61 12.46 13.63
CA SER A 64 -10.24 12.41 14.95
C SER A 64 -11.34 13.46 15.14
N ALA A 65 -11.33 14.52 14.32
CA ALA A 65 -12.35 15.56 14.32
C ALA A 65 -13.70 15.04 13.78
N PRO A 66 -14.83 15.69 14.12
CA PRO A 66 -16.15 15.37 13.55
C PRO A 66 -16.16 15.44 12.02
N THR A 67 -17.05 14.66 11.40
CA THR A 67 -17.08 14.44 9.94
C THR A 67 -17.05 15.73 9.11
N ASP A 68 -17.84 16.73 9.52
CA ASP A 68 -18.03 17.99 8.80
C ASP A 68 -16.94 19.05 9.07
N THR A 69 -15.86 18.67 9.76
CA THR A 69 -14.77 19.60 10.03
C THR A 69 -13.99 19.89 8.74
N PRO A 70 -13.80 21.16 8.36
CA PRO A 70 -13.00 21.52 7.19
C PRO A 70 -11.54 21.09 7.37
N PRO A 71 -10.72 21.14 6.29
CA PRO A 71 -9.29 20.92 6.40
C PRO A 71 -8.67 21.81 7.48
N ILE A 72 -7.73 21.28 8.27
CA ILE A 72 -6.92 22.00 9.26
C ILE A 72 -6.21 23.17 8.59
N THR A 73 -5.63 22.90 7.42
CA THR A 73 -4.95 23.89 6.59
C THR A 73 -5.02 23.45 5.14
N THR A 74 -5.19 24.42 4.26
CA THR A 74 -5.03 24.26 2.81
C THR A 74 -3.98 25.24 2.33
N THR A 75 -2.88 24.74 1.78
CA THR A 75 -1.79 25.54 1.24
C THR A 75 -1.66 25.30 -0.26
N ASN A 76 -1.48 26.36 -1.05
CA ASN A 76 -1.22 26.24 -2.47
C ASN A 76 0.22 26.67 -2.79
N LEU A 77 1.03 25.73 -3.28
CA LEU A 77 2.41 25.97 -3.69
C LEU A 77 2.55 26.28 -5.20
N ALA A 78 1.46 26.26 -5.97
CA ALA A 78 1.40 26.51 -7.41
C ALA A 78 2.35 25.63 -8.25
N THR A 79 2.85 24.53 -7.69
CA THR A 79 3.72 23.56 -8.35
C THR A 79 3.13 22.15 -8.19
N PRO A 80 3.10 21.33 -9.24
CA PRO A 80 2.58 19.97 -9.16
C PRO A 80 3.35 19.14 -8.12
N CYS A 81 2.60 18.47 -7.25
CA CYS A 81 3.11 17.42 -6.37
C CYS A 81 3.41 16.17 -7.19
N LEU A 82 4.59 15.58 -7.05
CA LEU A 82 4.94 14.31 -7.70
C LEU A 82 4.69 13.13 -6.76
N ASP A 83 5.03 13.29 -5.49
CA ASP A 83 4.77 12.30 -4.45
C ASP A 83 4.50 12.95 -3.10
N LEU A 84 3.74 12.25 -2.26
CA LEU A 84 3.31 12.66 -0.93
C LEU A 84 3.33 11.45 -0.01
N THR A 85 4.04 11.56 1.11
CA THR A 85 4.14 10.50 2.11
C THR A 85 3.94 11.05 3.52
N ILE A 86 3.56 10.18 4.45
CA ILE A 86 3.31 10.49 5.86
C ILE A 86 4.04 9.45 6.73
N SER A 87 4.65 9.89 7.83
CA SER A 87 5.29 8.98 8.78
C SER A 87 4.26 8.13 9.52
N ARG A 88 4.67 6.95 10.00
CA ARG A 88 3.78 5.98 10.68
C ARG A 88 3.03 6.58 11.86
N ASP A 89 3.70 7.43 12.64
CA ASP A 89 3.15 8.12 13.81
C ASP A 89 2.30 9.37 13.47
N GLY A 90 2.18 9.70 12.18
CA GLY A 90 1.47 10.87 11.68
C GLY A 90 2.05 12.19 12.18
N GLN A 91 3.34 12.25 12.54
CA GLN A 91 4.00 13.51 12.91
C GLN A 91 4.50 14.28 11.69
N TRP A 92 5.12 13.56 10.75
CA TRP A 92 5.78 14.14 9.60
C TRP A 92 5.03 13.81 8.33
N ALA A 93 4.99 14.78 7.41
CA ALA A 93 4.67 14.52 6.02
C ALA A 93 5.76 15.10 5.14
N ALA A 94 6.01 14.47 4.00
CA ALA A 94 6.96 14.95 3.03
C ALA A 94 6.32 14.95 1.64
N SER A 95 6.60 15.98 0.86
CA SER A 95 6.13 16.08 -0.52
C SER A 95 7.25 16.47 -1.46
N THR A 96 7.18 15.96 -2.69
CA THR A 96 8.08 16.35 -3.78
C THR A 96 7.32 17.18 -4.80
N GLN A 97 8.00 18.16 -5.37
CA GLN A 97 7.43 19.06 -6.35
C GLN A 97 8.27 19.08 -7.62
N ARG A 98 7.62 19.38 -8.75
CA ARG A 98 8.36 19.80 -9.95
C ARG A 98 9.23 21.01 -9.61
N GLN A 99 10.46 21.07 -10.15
CA GLN A 99 11.55 22.02 -9.80
C GLN A 99 12.42 21.63 -8.59
N PHE A 100 12.70 20.33 -8.42
CA PHE A 100 13.75 19.86 -7.51
C PHE A 100 13.53 20.30 -6.06
N ARG A 101 12.31 20.14 -5.54
CA ARG A 101 11.99 20.59 -4.18
C ARG A 101 11.34 19.46 -3.39
N VAL A 102 11.86 19.25 -2.19
CA VAL A 102 11.27 18.40 -1.16
C VAL A 102 10.84 19.31 -0.02
N SER A 103 9.60 19.19 0.44
CA SER A 103 9.08 19.97 1.56
C SER A 103 8.70 19.02 2.70
N LEU A 104 9.15 19.33 3.90
CA LEU A 104 8.76 18.65 5.13
C LEU A 104 7.70 19.47 5.85
N TRP A 105 6.69 18.77 6.36
CA TRP A 105 5.51 19.34 6.99
C TRP A 105 5.28 18.69 8.34
N ASN A 106 4.73 19.46 9.26
CA ASN A 106 4.03 18.91 10.41
C ASN A 106 2.67 18.37 9.92
N ALA A 107 2.52 17.05 9.90
CA ALA A 107 1.33 16.41 9.33
C ALA A 107 0.04 16.80 10.06
N ARG A 108 0.10 17.05 11.37
CA ARG A 108 -1.07 17.35 12.20
C ARG A 108 -1.56 18.78 12.08
N THR A 109 -0.70 19.71 11.71
CA THR A 109 -1.05 21.14 11.61
C THR A 109 -1.08 21.63 10.16
N GLY A 110 -0.47 20.89 9.23
CA GLY A 110 -0.25 21.36 7.87
C GLY A 110 0.82 22.45 7.75
N GLN A 111 1.52 22.78 8.83
CA GLN A 111 2.60 23.75 8.81
C GLN A 111 3.81 23.20 8.05
N ARG A 112 4.30 23.96 7.09
CA ARG A 112 5.56 23.67 6.40
C ARG A 112 6.74 24.02 7.31
N LEU A 113 7.66 23.08 7.49
CA LEU A 113 8.75 23.19 8.45
C LEU A 113 10.08 23.45 7.77
N LEU A 114 10.45 22.59 6.82
CA LEU A 114 11.74 22.65 6.13
C LEU A 114 11.58 22.41 4.64
N ASP A 115 12.53 22.94 3.89
CA ASP A 115 12.65 22.76 2.46
C ASP A 115 14.05 22.35 2.07
N LEU A 116 14.12 21.39 1.18
CA LEU A 116 15.35 20.96 0.53
C LEU A 116 15.22 21.15 -0.97
N ARG A 117 16.33 21.54 -1.61
CA ARG A 117 16.48 21.52 -3.07
C ARG A 117 17.53 20.48 -3.47
N PRO A 118 17.13 19.24 -3.80
CA PRO A 118 18.05 18.22 -4.31
C PRO A 118 18.61 18.58 -5.68
N ASP A 119 19.67 17.88 -6.08
CA ASP A 119 20.35 18.09 -7.36
C ASP A 119 19.61 17.43 -8.55
N ASN A 120 18.57 16.64 -8.26
CA ASN A 120 17.74 15.95 -9.25
C ASN A 120 16.26 15.92 -8.86
N VAL A 121 15.38 15.56 -9.80
CA VAL A 121 13.95 15.45 -9.54
C VAL A 121 13.74 14.22 -8.66
N VAL A 122 13.26 14.44 -7.44
CA VAL A 122 12.81 13.33 -6.58
C VAL A 122 11.41 12.94 -7.00
N TRP A 123 11.25 11.68 -7.38
CA TRP A 123 9.99 11.12 -7.87
C TRP A 123 9.25 10.33 -6.79
N HIS A 124 9.97 9.71 -5.85
CA HIS A 124 9.38 8.92 -4.78
C HIS A 124 10.02 9.20 -3.43
N LEU A 125 9.21 9.15 -2.37
CA LEU A 125 9.61 9.32 -0.98
C LEU A 125 9.12 8.17 -0.10
N ALA A 126 9.91 7.84 0.91
CA ALA A 126 9.47 6.94 1.98
C ALA A 126 10.09 7.36 3.31
N PHE A 127 9.27 7.44 4.36
CA PHE A 127 9.78 7.51 5.72
C PHE A 127 10.21 6.13 6.21
N SER A 128 11.24 6.09 7.05
CA SER A 128 11.52 4.92 7.87
C SER A 128 10.37 4.70 8.87
N PRO A 129 10.11 3.45 9.31
CA PRO A 129 9.03 3.15 10.25
C PRO A 129 9.11 3.91 11.58
N ASP A 130 10.34 4.24 12.04
CA ASP A 130 10.61 5.05 13.22
C ASP A 130 10.53 6.57 12.97
N GLY A 131 10.29 6.99 11.72
CA GLY A 131 10.20 8.38 11.28
C GLY A 131 11.53 9.14 11.24
N SER A 132 12.65 8.52 11.63
CA SER A 132 13.93 9.22 11.77
C SER A 132 14.61 9.55 10.44
N ARG A 133 14.30 8.80 9.37
CA ARG A 133 14.89 8.96 8.04
C ARG A 133 13.84 9.15 6.96
N LEU A 134 14.22 9.90 5.93
CA LEU A 134 13.46 10.07 4.69
C LEU A 134 14.33 9.61 3.52
N ALA A 135 13.89 8.57 2.82
CA ALA A 135 14.52 8.11 1.59
C ALA A 135 13.85 8.75 0.37
N ALA A 136 14.65 9.08 -0.64
CA ALA A 136 14.25 9.82 -1.82
C ALA A 136 14.82 9.16 -3.08
N GLY A 137 13.94 8.64 -3.93
CA GLY A 137 14.28 8.06 -5.22
C GLY A 137 14.16 9.10 -6.33
N THR A 138 15.18 9.20 -7.17
CA THR A 138 15.26 10.25 -8.20
C THR A 138 14.95 9.77 -9.61
N PHE A 139 14.60 10.72 -10.49
CA PHE A 139 14.39 10.48 -11.91
C PHE A 139 15.64 9.99 -12.64
N SER A 140 16.84 10.40 -12.20
CA SER A 140 18.11 9.94 -12.77
C SER A 140 18.61 8.61 -12.21
N GLY A 141 17.85 7.95 -11.33
CA GLY A 141 18.24 6.66 -10.74
C GLY A 141 19.09 6.76 -9.48
N GLY A 142 19.35 7.96 -8.96
CA GLY A 142 19.96 8.17 -7.65
C GLY A 142 19.00 7.88 -6.50
N LEU A 143 19.57 7.51 -5.35
CA LEU A 143 18.89 7.29 -4.07
C LEU A 143 19.59 8.13 -3.01
N ASP A 144 18.84 9.04 -2.38
CA ASP A 144 19.31 9.82 -1.24
C ASP A 144 18.57 9.41 0.03
N VAL A 145 19.25 9.45 1.17
CA VAL A 145 18.61 9.33 2.48
C VAL A 145 18.97 10.52 3.35
N TYR A 146 17.96 11.07 4.00
CA TYR A 146 18.03 12.28 4.82
C TYR A 146 17.65 11.97 6.26
N ASP A 147 18.22 12.71 7.19
CA ASP A 147 17.68 12.85 8.53
C ASP A 147 16.37 13.64 8.45
N THR A 148 15.27 13.09 8.99
CA THR A 148 13.94 13.71 8.85
C THR A 148 13.87 15.08 9.54
N GLN A 149 14.45 15.22 10.74
CA GLN A 149 14.29 16.42 11.55
C GLN A 149 15.00 17.63 10.95
N THR A 150 16.12 17.41 10.27
CA THR A 150 16.98 18.46 9.73
C THR A 150 16.97 18.54 8.21
N LEU A 151 16.46 17.51 7.52
CA LEU A 151 16.65 17.29 6.07
C LEU A 151 18.12 17.28 5.63
N THR A 152 19.05 16.95 6.55
CA THR A 152 20.47 16.79 6.20
C THR A 152 20.67 15.47 5.47
N ARG A 153 21.39 15.49 4.34
CA ARG A 153 21.70 14.27 3.57
C ARG A 153 22.66 13.40 4.38
N LEU A 154 22.22 12.20 4.75
CA LEU A 154 23.02 11.20 5.47
C LEU A 154 23.92 10.44 4.50
N TRP A 155 23.36 10.02 3.36
CA TRP A 155 24.11 9.38 2.28
C TRP A 155 23.37 9.52 0.95
N THR A 156 24.11 9.26 -0.13
CA THR A 156 23.62 9.23 -1.52
C THR A 156 24.27 8.08 -2.26
N ALA A 157 23.55 7.50 -3.22
CA ALA A 157 24.04 6.43 -4.07
C ALA A 157 23.54 6.60 -5.52
N GLU A 158 24.39 6.30 -6.48
CA GLU A 158 24.00 6.04 -7.87
C GLU A 158 23.35 4.66 -7.96
N ALA A 159 22.10 4.59 -7.49
CA ALA A 159 21.44 3.31 -7.23
C ALA A 159 21.12 2.54 -8.51
N HIS A 160 20.60 3.23 -9.53
CA HIS A 160 20.05 2.61 -10.73
C HIS A 160 20.47 3.37 -11.99
N SER A 161 20.52 2.68 -13.13
CA SER A 161 20.85 3.32 -14.42
C SER A 161 19.69 4.09 -15.05
N ARG A 162 18.50 4.01 -14.43
CA ARG A 162 17.26 4.67 -14.85
C ARG A 162 16.43 5.05 -13.63
N MET A 163 15.38 5.86 -13.85
CA MET A 163 14.44 6.33 -12.83
C MET A 163 14.08 5.29 -11.77
N VAL A 164 14.25 5.67 -10.50
CA VAL A 164 13.74 4.92 -9.36
C VAL A 164 12.21 4.97 -9.42
N SER A 165 11.57 3.80 -9.40
CA SER A 165 10.11 3.62 -9.52
C SER A 165 9.39 3.42 -8.19
N SER A 166 10.13 3.12 -7.12
CA SER A 166 9.62 3.06 -5.75
C SER A 166 10.80 2.94 -4.78
N VAL A 167 10.61 3.48 -3.58
CA VAL A 167 11.54 3.36 -2.44
C VAL A 167 10.73 2.96 -1.21
N SER A 168 11.27 2.08 -0.38
CA SER A 168 10.67 1.69 0.89
C SER A 168 11.76 1.38 1.92
N PHE A 169 11.43 1.50 3.19
CA PHE A 169 12.22 0.90 4.27
C PHE A 169 11.65 -0.48 4.63
N THR A 170 12.47 -1.34 5.21
CA THR A 170 12.00 -2.53 5.91
C THR A 170 11.42 -2.18 7.28
N THR A 171 10.61 -3.06 7.87
CA THR A 171 9.94 -2.84 9.16
C THR A 171 10.92 -2.51 10.30
N ALA A 172 12.13 -3.09 10.25
CA ALA A 172 13.18 -2.85 11.24
C ALA A 172 13.95 -1.53 11.03
N ALA A 173 13.62 -0.76 9.99
CA ALA A 173 14.33 0.47 9.58
C ALA A 173 15.83 0.28 9.26
N SER A 174 16.31 -0.96 9.18
CA SER A 174 17.73 -1.29 8.97
C SER A 174 18.14 -1.28 7.50
N GLU A 175 17.16 -1.40 6.59
CA GLU A 175 17.41 -1.50 5.16
C GLU A 175 16.51 -0.57 4.36
N VAL A 176 17.05 -0.05 3.25
CA VAL A 176 16.30 0.65 2.21
C VAL A 176 16.22 -0.25 0.99
N ILE A 177 15.04 -0.34 0.41
CA ILE A 177 14.76 -1.07 -0.82
C ILE A 177 14.45 -0.04 -1.90
N SER A 178 15.15 -0.11 -3.03
CA SER A 178 14.87 0.70 -4.20
C SER A 178 14.55 -0.19 -5.40
N THR A 179 13.57 0.23 -6.19
CA THR A 179 13.21 -0.44 -7.45
C THR A 179 13.29 0.54 -8.60
N SER A 180 13.53 0.08 -9.81
CA SER A 180 13.69 0.97 -10.96
C SER A 180 13.12 0.40 -12.24
N ILE A 181 12.85 1.32 -13.16
CA ILE A 181 12.54 0.99 -14.55
C ILE A 181 13.71 0.31 -15.28
N ASP A 182 14.91 0.26 -14.68
CA ASP A 182 16.03 -0.57 -15.13
C ASP A 182 15.85 -2.08 -14.87
N GLY A 183 14.75 -2.46 -14.22
CA GLY A 183 14.37 -3.84 -13.94
C GLY A 183 15.01 -4.45 -12.69
N ALA A 184 15.79 -3.67 -11.93
CA ALA A 184 16.41 -4.14 -10.69
C ALA A 184 15.64 -3.73 -9.45
N VAL A 185 15.67 -4.63 -8.47
CA VAL A 185 15.47 -4.30 -7.05
C VAL A 185 16.84 -4.27 -6.39
N LYS A 186 17.12 -3.25 -5.58
CA LYS A 186 18.36 -3.13 -4.81
C LYS A 186 18.03 -2.92 -3.35
N VAL A 187 18.87 -3.49 -2.49
CA VAL A 187 18.75 -3.39 -1.04
C VAL A 187 20.03 -2.78 -0.50
N TRP A 188 19.87 -1.82 0.41
CA TRP A 188 20.92 -0.98 0.95
C TRP A 188 20.85 -1.00 2.47
N ASN A 189 21.99 -0.94 3.13
CA ASN A 189 22.03 -0.67 4.55
C ASN A 189 21.54 0.76 4.78
N ALA A 190 20.49 0.91 5.60
CA ALA A 190 19.86 2.21 5.83
C ALA A 190 20.79 3.19 6.54
N SER A 191 21.75 2.71 7.33
CA SER A 191 22.63 3.53 8.16
C SER A 191 23.70 4.27 7.37
N ASP A 192 24.35 3.58 6.43
CA ASP A 192 25.57 4.02 5.73
C ASP A 192 25.48 3.95 4.19
N GLY A 193 24.35 3.49 3.65
CA GLY A 193 24.12 3.38 2.21
C GLY A 193 24.92 2.27 1.52
N HIS A 194 25.53 1.35 2.26
CA HIS A 194 26.27 0.25 1.64
C HIS A 194 25.32 -0.70 0.90
N PRO A 195 25.64 -1.10 -0.34
CA PRO A 195 24.79 -2.03 -1.10
C PRO A 195 24.85 -3.43 -0.48
N LEU A 196 23.69 -4.00 -0.17
CA LEU A 196 23.54 -5.33 0.40
C LEU A 196 23.17 -6.37 -0.65
N ALA A 197 22.31 -6.00 -1.61
CA ALA A 197 21.89 -6.91 -2.66
C ALA A 197 21.42 -6.19 -3.92
N THR A 198 21.49 -6.90 -5.05
CA THR A 198 20.84 -6.53 -6.31
C THR A 198 20.12 -7.76 -6.85
N LEU A 199 18.81 -7.63 -7.07
CA LEU A 199 17.94 -8.66 -7.63
C LEU A 199 17.50 -8.22 -9.02
N ARG A 200 17.73 -9.08 -10.01
CA ARG A 200 17.28 -8.94 -11.39
C ARG A 200 16.81 -10.32 -11.85
N ASP A 201 15.80 -10.37 -12.72
CA ASP A 201 15.48 -11.62 -13.41
C ASP A 201 16.56 -11.90 -14.48
N PRO A 202 17.31 -13.01 -14.39
CA PRO A 202 18.30 -13.37 -15.40
C PRO A 202 17.69 -14.02 -16.66
N SER A 203 16.41 -14.44 -16.60
CA SER A 203 15.73 -15.22 -17.64
C SER A 203 14.88 -14.39 -18.59
N GLU A 204 14.67 -13.12 -18.29
CA GLU A 204 13.81 -12.24 -19.09
C GLU A 204 14.59 -11.14 -19.82
N SER A 205 14.10 -10.81 -21.00
CA SER A 205 14.73 -9.90 -21.95
C SER A 205 15.03 -8.52 -21.33
N PRO A 206 16.12 -7.84 -21.72
CA PRO A 206 16.34 -6.45 -21.36
C PRO A 206 15.15 -5.59 -21.81
N GLY A 207 14.29 -5.18 -20.87
CA GLY A 207 13.04 -4.49 -21.18
C GLY A 207 11.96 -4.52 -20.09
N MET A 208 12.05 -5.43 -19.11
CA MET A 208 11.11 -5.47 -17.98
C MET A 208 11.37 -4.34 -16.99
N ALA A 209 10.60 -3.27 -17.09
CA ALA A 209 10.66 -2.15 -16.16
C ALA A 209 9.75 -2.41 -14.97
N ILE A 210 10.27 -2.22 -13.76
CA ILE A 210 9.44 -2.14 -12.56
C ILE A 210 8.76 -0.77 -12.60
N ARG A 211 7.43 -0.75 -12.50
CA ARG A 211 6.59 0.45 -12.59
C ARG A 211 6.09 0.91 -11.24
N ALA A 212 5.85 -0.03 -10.35
CA ALA A 212 5.51 0.23 -8.96
C ALA A 212 6.00 -0.93 -8.10
N ALA A 213 6.25 -0.64 -6.83
CA ALA A 213 6.56 -1.65 -5.85
C ALA A 213 5.97 -1.27 -4.49
N ALA A 214 5.51 -2.27 -3.75
CA ALA A 214 5.01 -2.13 -2.39
C ALA A 214 5.67 -3.19 -1.49
N TYR A 215 6.15 -2.76 -0.33
CA TYR A 215 6.64 -3.64 0.72
C TYR A 215 5.50 -3.99 1.68
N SER A 216 5.40 -5.26 2.03
CA SER A 216 4.48 -5.77 3.05
C SER A 216 5.26 -6.07 4.33
N GLU A 217 4.97 -5.33 5.40
CA GLU A 217 5.56 -5.56 6.72
C GLU A 217 5.11 -6.89 7.34
N HIS A 218 3.93 -7.40 6.97
CA HIS A 218 3.30 -8.55 7.59
C HIS A 218 4.00 -9.88 7.23
N ASP A 219 4.42 -10.02 5.98
CA ASP A 219 5.06 -11.23 5.46
C ASP A 219 6.47 -10.98 4.92
N HIS A 220 6.99 -9.77 5.10
CA HIS A 220 8.30 -9.33 4.62
C HIS A 220 8.48 -9.58 3.11
N THR A 221 7.43 -9.37 2.32
CA THR A 221 7.47 -9.53 0.87
C THR A 221 7.44 -8.18 0.13
N MET A 222 8.07 -8.16 -1.04
CA MET A 222 7.95 -7.07 -2.01
C MET A 222 7.04 -7.51 -3.15
N HIS A 223 5.99 -6.75 -3.39
CA HIS A 223 5.14 -6.90 -4.56
C HIS A 223 5.56 -5.89 -5.63
N LEU A 224 5.86 -6.38 -6.82
CA LEU A 224 6.34 -5.59 -7.96
C LEU A 224 5.33 -5.64 -9.09
N MET A 225 5.01 -4.49 -9.67
CA MET A 225 4.24 -4.38 -10.89
C MET A 225 5.15 -4.06 -12.08
N LEU A 226 5.18 -4.94 -13.07
CA LEU A 226 5.99 -4.80 -14.29
C LEU A 226 5.15 -4.25 -15.46
N ASN A 227 5.78 -4.00 -16.61
CA ASN A 227 5.22 -3.29 -17.77
C ASN A 227 3.87 -3.74 -18.34
N SER A 228 3.37 -4.94 -18.00
CA SER A 228 2.15 -5.52 -18.61
C SER A 228 1.48 -6.56 -17.71
N ASP A 229 0.87 -6.16 -16.59
CA ASP A 229 0.03 -7.03 -15.73
C ASP A 229 0.75 -8.18 -15.00
N HIS A 230 2.08 -8.18 -14.97
CA HIS A 230 2.85 -9.12 -14.17
C HIS A 230 3.04 -8.58 -12.76
N LEU A 231 2.28 -9.13 -11.82
CA LEU A 231 2.55 -9.01 -10.39
C LEU A 231 3.57 -10.08 -9.98
N VAL A 232 4.76 -9.63 -9.56
CA VAL A 232 5.80 -10.52 -9.02
C VAL A 232 5.89 -10.27 -7.52
N THR A 233 5.89 -11.33 -6.73
CA THR A 233 6.12 -11.24 -5.28
C THR A 233 7.47 -11.84 -4.95
N ILE A 234 8.31 -11.07 -4.28
CA ILE A 234 9.66 -11.48 -3.87
C ILE A 234 9.70 -11.49 -2.34
N PRO A 235 9.93 -12.66 -1.70
CA PRO A 235 10.17 -12.70 -0.27
C PRO A 235 11.53 -12.09 0.07
N LEU A 236 11.53 -11.15 1.02
CA LEU A 236 12.74 -10.61 1.64
C LEU A 236 12.84 -11.27 3.02
N LEU A 237 13.39 -12.48 3.07
CA LEU A 237 13.55 -13.23 4.32
C LEU A 237 14.42 -12.43 5.30
N GLY A 238 13.91 -12.20 6.51
CA GLY A 238 14.59 -11.45 7.56
C GLY A 238 15.60 -12.28 8.37
N THR A 239 16.72 -11.61 8.66
CA THR A 239 17.68 -11.83 9.76
C THR A 239 18.45 -13.15 9.81
N ASP A 240 19.45 -13.27 8.95
CA ASP A 240 20.85 -13.50 9.32
C ASP A 240 21.60 -13.90 8.05
N SER A 241 22.33 -12.92 7.48
CA SER A 241 23.20 -13.09 6.31
C SER A 241 22.51 -13.63 5.05
N THR A 242 22.60 -12.84 3.98
CA THR A 242 22.16 -13.18 2.61
C THR A 242 20.64 -13.20 2.44
N ILE A 243 20.14 -12.24 1.67
CA ILE A 243 19.02 -12.53 0.77
C ILE A 243 19.43 -13.81 0.04
N LEU A 244 18.76 -14.93 0.30
CA LEU A 244 18.97 -16.20 -0.41
C LEU A 244 18.56 -15.99 -1.87
N ALA A 245 19.44 -15.32 -2.61
CA ALA A 245 19.42 -15.19 -4.05
C ALA A 245 19.89 -16.52 -4.66
N HIS A 246 19.23 -17.61 -4.30
CA HIS A 246 19.32 -18.86 -5.03
C HIS A 246 17.97 -19.55 -5.00
N ARG A 247 17.28 -19.46 -6.15
CA ARG A 247 15.99 -20.11 -6.45
C ARG A 247 14.82 -19.67 -5.58
N ALA A 248 14.49 -18.38 -5.62
CA ALA A 248 13.08 -18.08 -5.84
C ALA A 248 12.84 -18.42 -7.31
N HIS A 249 12.17 -19.54 -7.62
CA HIS A 249 11.32 -19.50 -8.79
C HIS A 249 10.51 -18.21 -8.63
N MET A 250 10.66 -17.25 -9.54
CA MET A 250 9.65 -16.21 -9.69
C MET A 250 8.36 -16.98 -9.94
N THR A 251 7.66 -17.30 -8.84
CA THR A 251 6.42 -18.00 -8.92
C THR A 251 5.48 -16.89 -9.26
N THR A 252 5.35 -16.66 -10.56
CA THR A 252 4.35 -15.84 -11.20
C THR A 252 3.00 -16.38 -10.74
N ARG A 253 2.58 -16.02 -9.53
CA ARG A 253 1.18 -16.11 -9.14
C ARG A 253 0.52 -14.94 -9.86
N ILE A 254 0.15 -15.20 -11.11
CA ILE A 254 -0.89 -14.43 -11.78
C ILE A 254 -2.14 -14.68 -10.95
N ALA A 255 -2.39 -13.82 -9.99
CA ALA A 255 -3.74 -13.64 -9.51
C ALA A 255 -4.45 -12.81 -10.58
N THR A 256 -4.95 -13.47 -11.62
CA THR A 256 -6.04 -12.89 -12.41
C THR A 256 -7.19 -12.68 -11.43
N LEU A 257 -7.52 -11.43 -11.14
CA LEU A 257 -8.68 -11.06 -10.33
C LEU A 257 -9.94 -11.40 -11.14
N ASP A 258 -10.31 -12.67 -11.17
CA ASP A 258 -11.55 -13.13 -11.80
C ASP A 258 -12.69 -12.70 -10.86
N ALA A 259 -13.31 -11.56 -11.15
CA ALA A 259 -14.45 -11.03 -10.42
C ALA A 259 -15.68 -11.93 -10.68
N ARG A 260 -15.71 -13.11 -10.08
CA ARG A 260 -16.97 -13.87 -9.91
C ARG A 260 -17.53 -13.59 -8.52
N PRO A 261 -18.83 -13.26 -8.42
CA PRO A 261 -19.48 -13.16 -7.12
C PRO A 261 -19.41 -14.51 -6.40
N PRO A 262 -19.26 -14.53 -5.06
CA PRO A 262 -19.18 -15.76 -4.31
C PRO A 262 -20.45 -16.59 -4.53
N THR A 263 -20.29 -17.83 -4.98
CA THR A 263 -21.38 -18.81 -4.99
C THR A 263 -21.84 -19.03 -3.55
N PRO A 264 -23.15 -18.94 -3.26
CA PRO A 264 -23.65 -19.18 -1.90
C PRO A 264 -23.32 -20.61 -1.48
N PRO A 265 -23.09 -20.85 -0.18
CA PRO A 265 -22.74 -22.17 0.33
C PRO A 265 -23.84 -23.17 0.02
N THR A 266 -23.47 -24.28 -0.60
CA THR A 266 -24.33 -25.42 -0.89
C THR A 266 -24.90 -25.94 0.43
N ALA A 267 -26.23 -25.91 0.59
CA ALA A 267 -26.91 -26.47 1.74
C ALA A 267 -26.61 -27.97 1.83
N ILE A 268 -26.10 -28.40 2.99
CA ILE A 268 -25.98 -29.83 3.34
C ILE A 268 -27.41 -30.38 3.42
N PRO A 269 -27.78 -31.47 2.71
CA PRO A 269 -29.09 -32.05 2.85
C PRO A 269 -29.25 -32.63 4.27
N ALA A 270 -30.29 -32.18 4.97
CA ALA A 270 -30.70 -32.74 6.24
C ALA A 270 -31.08 -34.22 6.07
N THR A 271 -30.49 -35.09 6.88
CA THR A 271 -30.91 -36.48 7.03
C THR A 271 -32.35 -36.53 7.58
N PRO A 272 -33.27 -37.32 7.02
CA PRO A 272 -34.63 -37.41 7.56
C PRO A 272 -34.62 -38.18 8.89
N ASN A 273 -35.06 -37.51 9.96
CA ASN A 273 -35.49 -38.16 11.20
C ASN A 273 -36.73 -39.02 10.90
N THR A 274 -36.60 -40.33 11.01
CA THR A 274 -37.75 -41.25 11.07
C THR A 274 -38.21 -41.36 12.53
N SER A 275 -39.15 -40.51 12.92
CA SER A 275 -40.01 -40.74 14.08
C SER A 275 -41.22 -39.82 13.99
N ASP A 276 -42.34 -40.32 13.44
CA ASP A 276 -43.63 -40.33 14.15
C ASP A 276 -44.77 -40.74 13.21
N SER A 277 -45.60 -41.66 13.69
CA SER A 277 -47.06 -41.53 13.56
C SER A 277 -47.73 -42.61 14.39
N ARG A 278 -48.00 -42.28 15.65
CA ARG A 278 -49.11 -42.85 16.40
C ARG A 278 -50.35 -41.97 16.18
N ARG A 279 -51.52 -42.65 16.21
CA ARG A 279 -52.91 -42.16 16.28
C ARG A 279 -53.57 -41.86 14.92
N ASP A 280 -54.78 -42.34 14.62
CA ASP A 280 -55.80 -42.96 15.46
C ASP A 280 -56.80 -43.79 14.60
N GLN A 281 -57.29 -44.84 15.26
CA GLN A 281 -58.67 -45.38 15.27
C GLN A 281 -59.35 -45.96 14.01
N ASP A 282 -59.53 -47.28 14.10
CA ASP A 282 -60.83 -47.95 14.27
C ASP A 282 -61.83 -47.95 13.09
N LYS A 283 -62.00 -49.14 12.48
CA LYS A 283 -63.30 -49.75 12.16
C LYS A 283 -63.16 -51.12 11.48
N SER A 284 -63.50 -52.15 12.25
CA SER A 284 -64.42 -53.25 11.90
C SER A 284 -64.39 -53.89 10.50
N ALA A 285 -64.12 -55.21 10.53
CA ALA A 285 -64.96 -56.27 9.99
C ALA A 285 -64.69 -56.85 8.58
N ARG A 286 -64.37 -58.15 8.62
CA ARG A 286 -65.01 -59.26 7.88
C ARG A 286 -64.46 -59.60 6.47
N ALA A 287 -63.72 -60.72 6.50
CA ALA A 287 -63.90 -61.91 5.68
C ALA A 287 -63.42 -61.95 4.22
N GLN A 288 -62.88 -63.15 3.91
CA GLN A 288 -62.85 -63.86 2.64
C GLN A 288 -61.71 -63.55 1.65
N GLN A 289 -60.77 -64.51 1.61
CA GLN A 289 -60.15 -65.12 0.41
C GLN A 289 -61.17 -65.31 -0.75
N PRO A 290 -60.78 -65.60 -2.02
CA PRO A 290 -59.51 -66.19 -2.46
C PRO A 290 -58.92 -65.66 -3.80
N LEU A 291 -57.73 -66.21 -4.08
CA LEU A 291 -57.13 -66.62 -5.36
C LEU A 291 -57.64 -66.11 -6.74
N THR A 292 -56.60 -65.81 -7.53
CA THR A 292 -56.37 -66.09 -8.96
C THR A 292 -57.04 -65.25 -10.06
N ARG A 293 -56.09 -64.73 -10.87
CA ARG A 293 -56.04 -64.58 -12.33
C ARG A 293 -56.57 -63.29 -12.94
#